data_AF-A0A7R9CW11-F1
#
_entry.id   AF-A0A7R9CW11-F1
#
_cell.length_a   1.000
_cell.length_b   1.000
_cell.length_c   1.000
_cell.angle_alpha   90.00
_cell.angle_beta   90.00
_cell.angle_gamma   90.00
#
_symmetry.space_group_name_H-M   'P 1'
#
loop_
_entity.id
_entity.type
_entity.pdbx_description
1 polymer ?
#
loop_
_entity_poly.entity_id
_entity_poly.type
_entity_poly.pdbx_seq_one_letter_code
_entity_poly.pdbx_strand_id
1 'polypeptide(L)'
;PVGCDNMLGSNAREDQCRECGGDGSSCNTVRGLVEIDYLQAGYNDILLIPAGATNIEIREMLYQETNPGVEYQYSIPKGIAQQTDPDSYSWIYDDFSTCSATCGGGYQLRNVTCARRRDLEIVPDYLCDPVLEPKRNQSCSTDPCPPDWSLGVWGPCSETCGEGGVQIRQVYCERIVSNGLPSVVEDEQCSDVLGPKPPTTQECNQDVACPTWHVGPWKPCNRLCGDGVQKRRVRCYIRVEGKIQVLEDSACSEEKPQFEKPCLLRPCEGVDWVLSDWSGCEDKCGLTYETRKAHCSNQMGKVYPDNRCHRYRLPNLIRECENQVSCEYEWFASQWSECSAKCGNGIQTRKVFCGTFDGETVKKVSDGKCKEENKYEGLNNCTGKEECSGQWYSAPWSSCSKTCGGGLMTRKVLCFIENKTVDVRNCDPSLTPFSTESCNNQQCSRDQILPLEPATVVSEEEECIEEDETSFIVMDTTLGLGEMLWTQHQGSEKW
;
A
#
# COMPACT_ATOMS: atom_id res chain seq x y z
N PRO A 1 23.28 -95.49 36.28
CA PRO A 1 23.84 -94.58 35.25
C PRO A 1 25.00 -95.28 34.51
N VAL A 2 25.03 -95.15 33.18
CA VAL A 2 26.20 -95.52 32.37
C VAL A 2 26.96 -94.22 32.14
N GLY A 3 28.27 -94.20 32.40
CA GLY A 3 29.11 -93.04 32.09
C GLY A 3 29.28 -92.88 30.58
N CYS A 4 29.78 -91.73 30.12
CA CYS A 4 30.08 -91.51 28.69
C CYS A 4 31.12 -92.49 28.12
N ASP A 5 31.81 -93.22 29.00
CA ASP A 5 32.81 -94.24 28.72
C ASP A 5 32.18 -95.63 28.46
N ASN A 6 30.85 -95.69 28.39
CA ASN A 6 30.04 -96.90 28.25
C ASN A 6 30.20 -97.91 29.40
N MET A 7 30.67 -97.46 30.59
CA MET A 7 30.79 -98.31 31.77
C MET A 7 29.61 -98.14 32.74
N LEU A 8 28.99 -99.25 33.14
CA LEU A 8 27.92 -99.30 34.14
C LEU A 8 28.46 -98.86 35.52
N GLY A 9 27.88 -97.78 36.07
CA GLY A 9 28.30 -97.22 37.37
C GLY A 9 29.38 -96.14 37.29
N SER A 10 29.90 -95.82 36.10
CA SER A 10 30.84 -94.71 35.90
C SER A 10 30.14 -93.36 36.00
N ASN A 11 30.81 -92.39 36.62
CA ASN A 11 30.37 -91.00 36.70
C ASN A 11 31.00 -90.11 35.61
N ALA A 12 31.72 -90.70 34.65
CA ALA A 12 32.33 -89.99 33.54
C ALA A 12 31.25 -89.26 32.72
N ARG A 13 31.48 -87.98 32.43
CA ARG A 13 30.60 -87.14 31.61
C ARG A 13 31.38 -86.61 30.41
N GLU A 14 30.65 -86.38 29.33
CA GLU A 14 31.19 -85.63 28.20
C GLU A 14 31.46 -84.19 28.64
N ASP A 15 32.55 -83.63 28.13
CA ASP A 15 32.83 -82.21 28.22
C ASP A 15 32.01 -81.41 27.18
N GLN A 16 32.23 -80.10 27.11
CA GLN A 16 31.53 -79.21 26.19
C GLN A 16 31.85 -79.49 24.70
N CYS A 17 32.91 -80.27 24.44
CA CYS A 17 33.39 -80.69 23.13
C CYS A 17 32.85 -82.07 22.71
N ARG A 18 31.98 -82.70 23.54
CA ARG A 18 31.52 -84.09 23.43
C ARG A 18 32.64 -85.14 23.58
N GLU A 19 33.70 -84.79 24.29
CA GLU A 19 34.78 -85.73 24.61
C GLU A 19 34.56 -86.33 26.00
N CYS A 20 34.51 -87.66 26.08
CA CYS A 20 34.25 -88.34 27.35
C CYS A 20 35.44 -88.24 28.31
N GLY A 21 35.24 -87.59 29.45
CA GLY A 21 36.31 -87.31 30.41
C GLY A 21 37.31 -86.24 29.94
N GLY A 22 36.97 -85.49 28.88
CA GLY A 22 37.74 -84.36 28.38
C GLY A 22 37.73 -83.15 29.33
N ASP A 23 38.65 -82.22 29.11
CA ASP A 23 38.83 -81.00 29.89
C ASP A 23 38.26 -79.74 29.19
N GLY A 24 37.59 -79.92 28.05
CA GLY A 24 37.05 -78.82 27.23
C GLY A 24 38.06 -78.12 26.34
N SER A 25 39.32 -78.57 26.27
CA SER A 25 40.37 -77.91 25.46
C SER A 25 40.35 -78.28 23.97
N SER A 26 39.62 -79.35 23.60
CA SER A 26 39.56 -79.88 22.23
C SER A 26 38.57 -79.14 21.30
N CYS A 27 37.82 -78.16 21.83
CA CYS A 27 36.92 -77.29 21.08
C CYS A 27 37.11 -75.82 21.48
N ASN A 28 36.55 -74.91 20.67
CA ASN A 28 36.45 -73.49 21.00
C ASN A 28 34.99 -73.15 21.28
N THR A 29 34.71 -72.51 22.42
CA THR A 29 33.35 -72.06 22.77
C THR A 29 33.12 -70.63 22.29
N VAL A 30 32.08 -70.44 21.49
CA VAL A 30 31.60 -69.15 21.02
C VAL A 30 30.37 -68.78 21.85
N ARG A 31 30.35 -67.54 22.37
CA ARG A 31 29.21 -66.98 23.10
C ARG A 31 28.96 -65.56 22.65
N GLY A 32 27.70 -65.15 22.66
CA GLY A 32 27.30 -63.81 22.26
C GLY A 32 25.87 -63.50 22.67
N LEU A 33 25.51 -62.23 22.52
CA LEU A 33 24.16 -61.74 22.75
C LEU A 33 23.72 -60.99 21.48
N VAL A 34 22.56 -61.35 20.95
CA VAL A 34 21.95 -60.67 19.81
C VAL A 34 20.86 -59.76 20.33
N GLU A 35 21.12 -58.45 20.36
CA GLU A 35 20.10 -57.43 20.66
C GLU A 35 19.20 -57.25 19.43
N ILE A 36 17.88 -57.25 19.62
CA ILE A 36 16.93 -57.24 18.49
C ILE A 36 15.85 -56.19 18.71
N ASP A 37 16.00 -55.04 18.04
CA ASP A 37 15.09 -53.90 18.21
C ASP A 37 13.82 -53.99 17.34
N TYR A 38 13.82 -54.78 16.26
CA TYR A 38 12.67 -54.88 15.34
C TYR A 38 12.55 -56.28 14.70
N LEU A 39 11.84 -57.21 15.35
CA LEU A 39 11.45 -58.49 14.76
C LEU A 39 10.18 -58.33 13.93
N GLN A 40 10.17 -58.84 12.69
CA GLN A 40 8.94 -58.97 11.91
C GLN A 40 8.08 -60.10 12.49
N ALA A 41 6.75 -59.98 12.40
CA ALA A 41 5.86 -61.04 12.88
C ALA A 41 6.05 -62.32 12.05
N GLY A 42 6.57 -63.38 12.69
CA GLY A 42 6.84 -64.65 12.03
C GLY A 42 8.12 -65.32 12.53
N TYR A 43 8.61 -66.31 11.76
CA TYR A 43 9.92 -66.90 11.99
C TYR A 43 11.00 -65.94 11.49
N ASN A 44 11.93 -65.57 12.37
CA ASN A 44 13.06 -64.73 12.04
C ASN A 44 14.35 -65.55 12.22
N ASP A 45 15.25 -65.48 11.25
CA ASP A 45 16.56 -66.13 11.34
C ASP A 45 17.52 -65.22 12.11
N ILE A 46 17.92 -65.65 13.32
CA ILE A 46 18.69 -64.82 14.28
C ILE A 46 20.18 -65.17 14.26
N LEU A 47 20.51 -66.46 14.14
CA LEU A 47 21.89 -66.96 14.17
C LEU A 47 22.01 -68.28 13.41
N LEU A 48 23.07 -68.42 12.61
CA LEU A 48 23.45 -69.68 11.98
C LEU A 48 24.51 -70.38 12.84
N ILE A 49 24.16 -71.54 13.42
CA ILE A 49 25.09 -72.36 14.19
C ILE A 49 25.79 -73.35 13.22
N PRO A 50 27.13 -73.35 13.15
CA PRO A 50 27.86 -74.22 12.24
C PRO A 50 27.54 -75.70 12.42
N ALA A 51 27.47 -76.43 11.31
CA ALA A 51 27.32 -77.88 11.35
C ALA A 51 28.50 -78.53 12.11
N GLY A 52 28.19 -79.44 13.02
CA GLY A 52 29.19 -80.07 13.90
C GLY A 52 29.44 -79.34 15.23
N ALA A 53 28.76 -78.23 15.50
CA ALA A 53 28.77 -77.61 16.82
C ALA A 53 28.16 -78.53 17.90
N THR A 54 28.75 -78.49 19.09
CA THR A 54 28.38 -79.24 20.28
C THR A 54 28.02 -78.29 21.42
N ASN A 55 27.33 -78.80 22.45
CA ASN A 55 26.96 -78.03 23.64
C ASN A 55 26.26 -76.69 23.29
N ILE A 56 25.25 -76.76 22.43
CA ILE A 56 24.47 -75.61 21.97
C ILE A 56 23.46 -75.23 23.06
N GLU A 57 23.52 -73.99 23.51
CA GLU A 57 22.65 -73.39 24.50
C GLU A 57 22.14 -72.05 23.96
N ILE A 58 20.81 -71.88 23.97
CA ILE A 58 20.14 -70.67 23.51
C ILE A 58 19.20 -70.23 24.64
N ARG A 59 19.37 -69.00 25.10
CA ARG A 59 18.60 -68.41 26.20
C ARG A 59 17.95 -67.12 25.73
N GLU A 60 16.63 -67.08 25.81
CA GLU A 60 15.87 -65.85 25.60
C GLU A 60 15.92 -65.01 26.88
N MET A 61 16.37 -63.77 26.77
CA MET A 61 16.49 -62.86 27.90
C MET A 61 15.24 -61.99 27.95
N LEU A 62 14.25 -62.33 28.78
CA LEU A 62 13.04 -61.53 28.95
C LEU A 62 13.18 -60.60 30.16
N TYR A 63 13.27 -59.29 29.95
CA TYR A 63 13.08 -58.28 31.00
C TYR A 63 11.73 -57.58 30.82
N GLN A 64 11.16 -57.08 31.92
CA GLN A 64 9.72 -56.82 32.10
C GLN A 64 9.02 -55.92 31.06
N GLU A 65 9.70 -55.21 30.13
CA GLU A 65 9.04 -54.41 29.08
C GLU A 65 9.74 -54.39 27.69
N THR A 66 11.01 -54.78 27.57
CA THR A 66 11.74 -54.91 26.28
C THR A 66 12.45 -56.25 26.22
N ASN A 67 12.46 -56.93 25.07
CA ASN A 67 13.23 -58.16 24.87
C ASN A 67 14.69 -57.79 24.55
N PRO A 68 15.64 -57.80 25.53
CA PRO A 68 17.06 -57.52 25.27
C PRO A 68 17.73 -58.53 24.33
N GLY A 69 17.01 -59.57 23.89
CA GLY A 69 17.41 -60.41 22.79
C GLY A 69 17.78 -61.84 23.22
N VAL A 70 18.58 -62.50 22.38
CA VAL A 70 18.91 -63.92 22.53
C VAL A 70 20.38 -64.08 22.90
N GLU A 71 20.65 -64.61 24.09
CA GLU A 71 21.98 -65.07 24.49
C GLU A 71 22.20 -66.47 23.91
N TYR A 72 23.34 -66.67 23.26
CA TYR A 72 23.69 -67.96 22.68
C TYR A 72 25.10 -68.38 23.08
N GLN A 73 25.29 -69.69 23.23
CA GLN A 73 26.57 -70.33 23.46
C GLN A 73 26.63 -71.66 22.69
N TYR A 74 27.71 -71.92 21.99
CA TYR A 74 27.97 -73.22 21.37
C TYR A 74 29.47 -73.49 21.27
N SER A 75 29.87 -74.75 21.14
CA SER A 75 31.27 -75.17 21.09
C SER A 75 31.59 -75.84 19.77
N ILE A 76 32.73 -75.51 19.15
CA ILE A 76 33.16 -76.06 17.86
C ILE A 76 34.41 -76.93 18.05
N PRO A 77 34.35 -78.26 17.80
CA PRO A 77 35.51 -79.14 17.87
C PRO A 77 36.62 -78.73 16.89
N LYS A 78 37.86 -78.60 17.36
CA LYS A 78 39.01 -78.15 16.55
C LYS A 78 39.35 -79.11 15.40
N GLY A 79 38.91 -80.37 15.46
CA GLY A 79 39.13 -81.40 14.44
C GLY A 79 38.16 -81.38 13.24
N ILE A 80 37.07 -80.61 13.29
CA ILE A 80 36.08 -80.50 12.19
C ILE A 80 36.38 -79.29 11.28
N ALA A 81 37.25 -78.37 11.73
CA ALA A 81 37.59 -77.14 11.02
C ALA A 81 38.81 -77.27 10.10
N GLN A 82 38.92 -78.33 9.29
CA GLN A 82 39.92 -78.38 8.22
C GLN A 82 39.40 -78.93 6.91
N GLN A 83 39.50 -78.05 5.90
CA GLN A 83 39.63 -78.31 4.48
C GLN A 83 38.37 -78.74 3.74
N THR A 84 37.50 -77.75 3.50
CA THR A 84 37.09 -77.22 2.18
C THR A 84 35.72 -76.62 2.36
N ASP A 85 35.62 -75.32 2.68
CA ASP A 85 34.32 -74.67 2.69
C ASP A 85 34.44 -73.20 2.24
N PRO A 86 33.71 -72.78 1.19
CA PRO A 86 33.57 -71.37 0.78
C PRO A 86 33.04 -70.46 1.90
N ASP A 87 32.44 -71.04 2.94
CA ASP A 87 31.81 -70.35 4.08
C ASP A 87 32.78 -69.95 5.22
N SER A 88 34.09 -70.06 5.02
CA SER A 88 35.07 -69.76 6.09
C SER A 88 35.35 -68.26 6.31
N TYR A 89 34.84 -67.38 5.45
CA TYR A 89 35.04 -65.93 5.53
C TYR A 89 33.74 -65.24 5.91
N SER A 90 33.83 -64.13 6.64
CA SER A 90 32.68 -63.33 7.05
C SER A 90 33.07 -61.86 7.13
N TRP A 91 32.12 -61.00 6.79
CA TRP A 91 32.27 -59.57 7.06
C TRP A 91 32.27 -59.31 8.56
N ILE A 92 33.32 -58.65 9.03
CA ILE A 92 33.35 -58.05 10.37
C ILE A 92 33.23 -56.54 10.22
N TYR A 93 32.61 -55.92 11.20
CA TYR A 93 32.38 -54.48 11.20
C TYR A 93 32.43 -53.96 12.63
N ASP A 94 32.78 -52.68 12.72
CA ASP A 94 32.79 -51.94 13.98
C ASP A 94 31.48 -51.17 14.14
N ASP A 95 31.28 -50.56 15.30
CA ASP A 95 30.16 -49.64 15.51
C ASP A 95 30.27 -48.41 14.61
N PHE A 96 29.13 -47.79 14.33
CA PHE A 96 29.08 -46.55 13.56
C PHE A 96 29.76 -45.40 14.32
N SER A 97 30.49 -44.57 13.58
CA SER A 97 31.07 -43.33 14.09
C SER A 97 30.00 -42.38 14.62
N THR A 98 30.41 -41.33 15.35
CA THR A 98 29.53 -40.20 15.61
C THR A 98 29.03 -39.59 14.29
N CYS A 99 27.81 -39.06 14.29
CA CYS A 99 27.25 -38.41 13.11
C CYS A 99 28.12 -37.20 12.72
N SER A 100 28.37 -37.04 11.41
CA SER A 100 29.16 -35.92 10.88
C SER A 100 28.47 -34.56 11.02
N ALA A 101 27.14 -34.53 11.20
CA ALA A 101 26.36 -33.33 11.45
C ALA A 101 25.39 -33.54 12.62
N THR A 102 25.12 -32.49 13.39
CA THR A 102 24.16 -32.52 14.50
C THR A 102 22.72 -32.30 14.04
N CYS A 103 22.52 -31.74 12.85
CA CYS A 103 21.23 -31.46 12.22
C CYS A 103 21.43 -31.28 10.70
N GLY A 104 20.33 -31.26 9.93
CA GLY A 104 20.34 -30.97 8.50
C GLY A 104 20.78 -32.14 7.62
N GLY A 105 20.89 -33.35 8.16
CA GLY A 105 21.36 -34.53 7.44
C GLY A 105 22.88 -34.68 7.52
N GLY A 106 23.31 -35.78 8.12
CA GLY A 106 24.71 -36.22 8.17
C GLY A 106 24.84 -37.69 7.78
N TYR A 107 26.07 -38.16 7.76
CA TYR A 107 26.38 -39.58 7.59
C TYR A 107 27.25 -40.09 8.75
N GLN A 108 27.03 -41.36 9.12
CA GLN A 108 27.92 -42.13 9.97
C GLN A 108 28.65 -43.16 9.11
N LEU A 109 29.91 -43.39 9.43
CA LEU A 109 30.73 -44.39 8.77
C LEU A 109 31.07 -45.49 9.77
N ARG A 110 31.15 -46.72 9.29
CA ARG A 110 31.76 -47.82 10.03
C ARG A 110 32.79 -48.52 9.17
N ASN A 111 33.79 -49.12 9.81
CA ASN A 111 34.73 -49.96 9.10
C ASN A 111 34.07 -51.31 8.79
N VAL A 112 34.29 -51.83 7.59
CA VAL A 112 33.78 -53.12 7.14
C VAL A 112 34.92 -53.82 6.43
N THR A 113 35.34 -54.96 6.95
CA THR A 113 36.47 -55.72 6.40
C THR A 113 36.14 -57.19 6.35
N CYS A 114 36.56 -57.88 5.29
CA CYS A 114 36.44 -59.32 5.21
C CYS A 114 37.48 -59.98 6.13
N ALA A 115 37.04 -60.89 6.98
CA ALA A 115 37.94 -61.62 7.87
C ALA A 115 37.65 -63.13 7.84
N ARG A 116 38.70 -63.91 8.11
CA ARG A 116 38.57 -65.36 8.22
C ARG A 116 37.97 -65.75 9.57
N ARG A 117 36.88 -66.54 9.57
CA ARG A 117 36.08 -66.87 10.76
C ARG A 117 36.86 -67.53 11.90
N ARG A 118 37.93 -68.26 11.60
CA ARG A 118 38.66 -69.06 12.60
C ARG A 118 39.59 -68.24 13.51
N ASP A 119 40.16 -67.16 12.98
CA ASP A 119 41.24 -66.39 13.62
C ASP A 119 41.12 -64.87 13.43
N LEU A 120 40.05 -64.40 12.77
CA LEU A 120 39.76 -62.99 12.51
C LEU A 120 40.87 -62.25 11.73
N GLU A 121 41.71 -62.98 11.00
CA GLU A 121 42.70 -62.38 10.11
C GLU A 121 41.97 -61.64 8.97
N ILE A 122 42.33 -60.38 8.74
CA ILE A 122 41.80 -59.57 7.65
C ILE A 122 42.31 -60.11 6.32
N VAL A 123 41.40 -60.39 5.41
CA VAL A 123 41.68 -60.95 4.09
C VAL A 123 41.06 -60.08 2.99
N PRO A 124 41.45 -60.26 1.71
CA PRO A 124 40.85 -59.50 0.62
C PRO A 124 39.32 -59.67 0.50
N ASP A 125 38.61 -58.56 0.25
CA ASP A 125 37.14 -58.47 0.22
C ASP A 125 36.44 -59.47 -0.72
N TYR A 126 37.07 -59.87 -1.83
CA TYR A 126 36.49 -60.80 -2.80
C TYR A 126 36.29 -62.23 -2.26
N LEU A 127 36.86 -62.55 -1.09
CA LEU A 127 36.70 -63.85 -0.43
C LEU A 127 35.41 -63.93 0.41
N CYS A 128 34.79 -62.79 0.74
CA CYS A 128 33.49 -62.72 1.39
C CYS A 128 32.38 -62.53 0.35
N ASP A 129 31.16 -63.01 0.65
CA ASP A 129 30.00 -62.82 -0.23
C ASP A 129 29.62 -61.33 -0.32
N PRO A 130 29.68 -60.71 -1.51
CA PRO A 130 29.31 -59.31 -1.68
C PRO A 130 27.84 -59.00 -1.35
N VAL A 131 26.94 -59.99 -1.43
CA VAL A 131 25.50 -59.81 -1.12
C VAL A 131 25.28 -59.57 0.37
N LEU A 132 26.16 -60.13 1.20
CA LEU A 132 26.11 -60.02 2.66
C LEU A 132 26.96 -58.86 3.20
N GLU A 133 27.55 -58.03 2.32
CA GLU A 133 28.36 -56.88 2.74
C GLU A 133 27.50 -55.86 3.51
N PRO A 134 27.82 -55.57 4.79
CA PRO A 134 27.11 -54.57 5.55
C PRO A 134 27.33 -53.16 4.98
N LYS A 135 26.31 -52.29 5.03
CA LYS A 135 26.45 -50.90 4.58
C LYS A 135 27.55 -50.17 5.36
N ARG A 136 28.52 -49.58 4.65
CA ARG A 136 29.64 -48.79 5.23
C ARG A 136 29.23 -47.39 5.69
N ASN A 137 28.13 -46.87 5.11
CA ASN A 137 27.56 -45.59 5.47
C ASN A 137 26.07 -45.74 5.84
N GLN A 138 25.61 -44.86 6.72
CA GLN A 138 24.20 -44.66 6.99
C GLN A 138 23.89 -43.18 7.22
N SER A 139 22.67 -42.77 6.89
CA SER A 139 22.18 -41.41 7.15
C SER A 139 21.81 -41.24 8.62
N CYS A 140 22.17 -40.08 9.19
CA CYS A 140 21.89 -39.72 10.58
C CYS A 140 21.49 -38.24 10.68
N SER A 141 20.94 -37.81 11.82
CA SER A 141 20.57 -36.42 12.12
C SER A 141 19.75 -35.75 11.01
N THR A 142 18.66 -36.41 10.58
CA THR A 142 17.82 -35.95 9.46
C THR A 142 16.93 -34.76 9.81
N ASP A 143 16.83 -34.38 11.08
CA ASP A 143 16.03 -33.22 11.49
C ASP A 143 16.64 -31.91 10.95
N PRO A 144 15.82 -31.00 10.42
CA PRO A 144 16.29 -29.69 9.96
C PRO A 144 17.02 -28.92 11.06
N CYS A 145 18.05 -28.16 10.69
CA CYS A 145 18.72 -27.28 11.64
C CYS A 145 17.81 -26.12 12.08
N PRO A 146 18.05 -25.54 13.27
CA PRO A 146 17.42 -24.29 13.68
C PRO A 146 17.62 -23.18 12.61
N PRO A 147 16.59 -22.34 12.38
CA PRO A 147 16.68 -21.26 11.40
C PRO A 147 17.59 -20.13 11.88
N ASP A 148 18.24 -19.45 10.94
CA ASP A 148 19.16 -18.33 11.19
C ASP A 148 18.95 -17.17 10.20
N TRP A 149 19.29 -15.96 10.63
CA TRP A 149 19.19 -14.76 9.80
C TRP A 149 20.41 -14.62 8.90
N SER A 150 20.20 -14.79 7.59
CA SER A 150 21.24 -14.53 6.60
C SER A 150 21.33 -13.03 6.28
N LEU A 151 22.49 -12.42 6.52
CA LEU A 151 22.74 -10.98 6.32
C LEU A 151 23.61 -10.75 5.08
N GLY A 152 23.02 -10.12 4.08
CA GLY A 152 23.75 -9.61 2.91
C GLY A 152 24.67 -8.43 3.27
N VAL A 153 25.62 -8.16 2.38
CA VAL A 153 26.45 -6.95 2.45
C VAL A 153 25.62 -5.70 2.20
N TRP A 154 26.01 -4.60 2.84
CA TRP A 154 25.40 -3.31 2.55
C TRP A 154 25.73 -2.84 1.14
N GLY A 155 24.70 -2.40 0.42
CA GLY A 155 24.86 -1.73 -0.87
C GLY A 155 25.49 -0.33 -0.74
N PRO A 156 25.74 0.34 -1.88
CA PRO A 156 26.21 1.73 -1.86
C PRO A 156 25.17 2.66 -1.21
N CYS A 157 25.63 3.75 -0.61
CA CYS A 157 24.75 4.77 -0.04
C CYS A 157 23.94 5.47 -1.14
N SER A 158 22.65 5.69 -0.92
CA SER A 158 21.74 6.37 -1.86
C SER A 158 22.18 7.80 -2.18
N GLU A 159 22.65 8.52 -1.16
CA GLU A 159 23.15 9.88 -1.28
C GLU A 159 24.64 9.93 -0.96
N THR A 160 25.38 10.72 -1.74
CA THR A 160 26.83 10.90 -1.53
C THR A 160 27.14 11.95 -0.47
N CYS A 161 26.16 12.78 -0.10
CA CYS A 161 26.28 13.82 0.91
C CYS A 161 24.90 14.13 1.53
N GLY A 162 24.88 14.79 2.68
CA GLY A 162 23.67 15.25 3.36
C GLY A 162 23.06 14.24 4.33
N GLU A 163 22.07 14.68 5.10
CA GLU A 163 21.46 13.90 6.20
C GLU A 163 20.47 12.81 5.74
N GLY A 164 20.29 12.62 4.43
CA GLY A 164 19.29 11.70 3.85
C GLY A 164 19.88 10.44 3.21
N GLY A 165 21.17 10.16 3.38
CA GLY A 165 21.82 8.99 2.79
C GLY A 165 21.41 7.69 3.48
N VAL A 166 21.02 6.69 2.69
CA VAL A 166 20.55 5.39 3.18
C VAL A 166 21.18 4.26 2.36
N GLN A 167 21.64 3.21 3.02
CA GLN A 167 22.12 1.99 2.38
C GLN A 167 21.22 0.82 2.74
N ILE A 168 21.08 -0.12 1.79
CA ILE A 168 20.15 -1.25 1.87
C ILE A 168 20.95 -2.55 1.81
N ARG A 169 20.58 -3.54 2.61
CA ARG A 169 21.10 -4.92 2.54
C ARG A 169 19.95 -5.91 2.45
N GLN A 170 20.24 -7.09 1.90
CA GLN A 170 19.30 -8.21 1.93
C GLN A 170 19.36 -8.91 3.29
N VAL A 171 18.20 -9.22 3.85
CA VAL A 171 18.05 -10.03 5.06
C VAL A 171 16.95 -11.05 4.81
N TYR A 172 17.25 -12.33 4.93
CA TYR A 172 16.28 -13.41 4.78
C TYR A 172 16.54 -14.52 5.79
N CYS A 173 15.49 -15.20 6.20
CA CYS A 173 15.59 -16.35 7.10
C CYS A 173 15.99 -17.59 6.31
N GLU A 174 17.02 -18.31 6.76
CA GLU A 174 17.45 -19.56 6.12
C GLU A 174 17.65 -20.67 7.15
N ARG A 175 17.50 -21.92 6.72
CA ARG A 175 17.85 -23.11 7.52
C ARG A 175 18.43 -24.20 6.65
N ILE A 176 19.21 -25.09 7.25
CA ILE A 176 19.69 -26.30 6.59
C ILE A 176 18.59 -27.38 6.70
N VAL A 177 18.04 -27.80 5.56
CA VAL A 177 17.05 -28.88 5.49
C VAL A 177 17.72 -30.25 5.49
N SER A 178 16.95 -31.33 5.66
CA SER A 178 17.41 -32.72 5.89
C SER A 178 18.41 -33.32 4.88
N ASN A 179 18.65 -32.65 3.75
CA ASN A 179 19.58 -33.05 2.69
C ASN A 179 20.89 -32.25 2.71
N GLY A 180 21.15 -31.46 3.74
CA GLY A 180 22.34 -30.64 3.92
C GLY A 180 22.35 -29.33 3.14
N LEU A 181 21.24 -28.98 2.46
CA LEU A 181 21.15 -27.77 1.65
C LEU A 181 20.52 -26.60 2.42
N PRO A 182 21.03 -25.36 2.23
CA PRO A 182 20.38 -24.18 2.74
C PRO A 182 19.08 -23.92 1.97
N SER A 183 18.02 -23.57 2.70
CA SER A 183 16.71 -23.24 2.16
C SER A 183 16.18 -22.00 2.85
N VAL A 184 15.71 -21.05 2.04
CA VAL A 184 15.03 -19.84 2.52
C VAL A 184 13.66 -20.22 3.07
N VAL A 185 13.33 -19.72 4.25
CA VAL A 185 12.05 -19.94 4.92
C VAL A 185 11.42 -18.62 5.31
N GLU A 186 10.17 -18.69 5.77
CA GLU A 186 9.41 -17.53 6.22
C GLU A 186 10.06 -16.87 7.46
N ASP A 187 9.94 -15.54 7.53
CA ASP A 187 10.59 -14.69 8.54
C ASP A 187 10.11 -14.99 9.96
N GLU A 188 8.89 -15.50 10.15
CA GLU A 188 8.33 -15.88 11.46
C GLU A 188 9.15 -16.98 12.13
N GLN A 189 9.69 -17.93 11.36
CA GLN A 189 10.45 -19.05 11.89
C GLN A 189 11.74 -18.60 12.58
N CYS A 190 12.41 -17.58 12.02
CA CYS A 190 13.54 -16.93 12.68
C CYS A 190 13.08 -16.01 13.80
N SER A 191 11.97 -15.29 13.62
CA SER A 191 11.49 -14.31 14.60
C SER A 191 11.09 -14.92 15.94
N ASP A 192 10.50 -16.12 15.92
CA ASP A 192 10.07 -16.85 17.12
C ASP A 192 11.25 -17.36 17.96
N VAL A 193 12.39 -17.67 17.31
CA VAL A 193 13.56 -18.28 17.96
C VAL A 193 14.63 -17.24 18.30
N LEU A 194 14.94 -16.35 17.36
CA LEU A 194 16.05 -15.39 17.44
C LEU A 194 15.59 -13.95 17.70
N GLY A 195 14.30 -13.67 17.54
CA GLY A 195 13.75 -12.32 17.66
C GLY A 195 13.66 -11.59 16.32
N PRO A 196 13.26 -10.30 16.35
CA PRO A 196 12.79 -9.58 15.17
C PRO A 196 13.85 -9.49 14.06
N LYS A 197 13.36 -9.45 12.81
CA LYS A 197 14.18 -9.32 11.61
C LYS A 197 15.17 -8.14 11.74
N PRO A 198 16.47 -8.39 11.56
CA PRO A 198 17.48 -7.33 11.56
C PRO A 198 17.17 -6.23 10.52
N PRO A 199 17.61 -4.98 10.77
CA PRO A 199 17.30 -3.87 9.87
C PRO A 199 17.87 -4.12 8.47
N THR A 200 17.04 -3.92 7.45
CA THR A 200 17.41 -3.97 6.03
C THR A 200 17.99 -2.64 5.53
N THR A 201 17.95 -1.60 6.36
CA THR A 201 18.23 -0.21 6.01
C THR A 201 19.05 0.44 7.11
N GLN A 202 20.10 1.20 6.76
CA GLN A 202 20.83 2.03 7.71
C GLN A 202 21.23 3.38 7.11
N GLU A 203 21.39 4.38 7.96
CA GLU A 203 21.81 5.73 7.58
C GLU A 203 23.30 5.76 7.20
N CYS A 204 23.67 6.61 6.23
CA CYS A 204 25.05 6.82 5.80
C CYS A 204 25.27 8.26 5.34
N ASN A 205 26.55 8.69 5.35
CA ASN A 205 27.00 9.99 4.84
C ASN A 205 26.37 11.24 5.50
N GLN A 206 25.86 11.13 6.73
CA GLN A 206 25.19 12.23 7.45
C GLN A 206 26.07 13.48 7.66
N ASP A 207 27.37 13.29 7.94
CA ASP A 207 28.29 14.40 8.22
C ASP A 207 28.97 14.98 6.97
N VAL A 208 28.53 14.57 5.77
CA VAL A 208 29.13 15.03 4.52
C VAL A 208 28.34 16.22 3.99
N ALA A 209 28.95 17.41 4.02
CA ALA A 209 28.32 18.63 3.52
C ALA A 209 28.07 18.57 2.00
N CYS A 210 26.85 18.88 1.56
CA CYS A 210 26.53 18.96 0.13
C CYS A 210 26.88 20.31 -0.51
N PRO A 211 27.19 20.32 -1.81
CA PRO A 211 27.19 21.54 -2.61
C PRO A 211 25.81 22.22 -2.62
N THR A 212 25.80 23.54 -2.50
CA THR A 212 24.57 24.35 -2.50
C THR A 212 24.69 25.54 -3.45
N TRP A 213 23.55 26.13 -3.84
CA TRP A 213 23.53 27.29 -4.72
C TRP A 213 23.82 28.59 -3.95
N HIS A 214 24.88 29.30 -4.35
CA HIS A 214 25.09 30.67 -3.91
C HIS A 214 24.31 31.64 -4.80
N VAL A 215 23.34 32.34 -4.22
CA VAL A 215 22.49 33.32 -4.91
C VAL A 215 22.93 34.74 -4.54
N GLY A 216 23.58 35.43 -5.48
CA GLY A 216 23.96 36.82 -5.31
C GLY A 216 22.79 37.80 -5.48
N PRO A 217 22.97 39.07 -5.10
CA PRO A 217 21.96 40.11 -5.30
C PRO A 217 21.72 40.39 -6.79
N TRP A 218 20.51 40.86 -7.11
CA TRP A 218 20.17 41.35 -8.45
C TRP A 218 20.97 42.61 -8.77
N LYS A 219 21.64 42.62 -9.92
CA LYS A 219 22.22 43.85 -10.46
C LYS A 219 21.11 44.82 -10.90
N PRO A 220 21.42 46.13 -11.03
CA PRO A 220 20.51 47.09 -11.64
C PRO A 220 19.99 46.62 -13.00
N CYS A 221 18.80 47.09 -13.38
CA CYS A 221 18.21 46.82 -14.69
C CYS A 221 19.17 47.26 -15.80
N ASN A 222 19.31 46.45 -16.85
CA ASN A 222 20.21 46.74 -17.97
C ASN A 222 19.78 47.96 -18.82
N ARG A 223 18.54 48.44 -18.64
CA ARG A 223 17.98 49.63 -19.29
C ARG A 223 17.62 50.65 -18.22
N LEU A 224 17.57 51.93 -18.62
CA LEU A 224 17.14 53.04 -17.74
C LEU A 224 15.63 53.32 -17.84
N CYS A 225 14.97 52.85 -18.90
CA CYS A 225 13.54 53.00 -19.15
C CYS A 225 13.04 51.80 -20.00
N GLY A 226 11.73 51.55 -19.96
CA GLY A 226 11.07 50.47 -20.67
C GLY A 226 11.34 49.07 -20.11
N ASP A 227 11.13 48.05 -20.95
CA ASP A 227 11.30 46.65 -20.60
C ASP A 227 12.79 46.29 -20.60
N GLY A 228 13.34 45.98 -19.43
CA GLY A 228 14.72 45.56 -19.27
C GLY A 228 14.81 44.21 -18.56
N VAL A 229 16.04 43.83 -18.26
CA VAL A 229 16.36 42.58 -17.59
C VAL A 229 17.41 42.80 -16.51
N GLN A 230 17.16 42.21 -15.32
CA GLN A 230 18.13 42.15 -14.23
C GLN A 230 18.85 40.81 -14.26
N LYS A 231 20.17 40.84 -13.99
CA LYS A 231 21.00 39.64 -13.89
C LYS A 231 21.59 39.53 -12.48
N ARG A 232 21.67 38.31 -11.94
CA ARG A 232 22.38 38.00 -10.69
C ARG A 232 23.40 36.89 -10.91
N ARG A 233 24.34 36.75 -9.97
CA ARG A 233 25.30 35.64 -10.00
C ARG A 233 24.69 34.45 -9.25
N VAL A 234 24.63 33.30 -9.92
CA VAL A 234 24.23 32.01 -9.35
C VAL A 234 25.38 31.05 -9.62
N ARG A 235 25.97 30.46 -8.59
CA ARG A 235 27.10 29.54 -8.70
C ARG A 235 26.96 28.43 -7.67
N CYS A 236 27.25 27.19 -8.05
CA CYS A 236 27.33 26.08 -7.11
C CYS A 236 28.59 26.22 -6.24
N TYR A 237 28.48 25.94 -4.94
CA TYR A 237 29.62 25.99 -4.03
C TYR A 237 29.50 24.97 -2.90
N ILE A 238 30.64 24.57 -2.34
CA ILE A 238 30.73 23.73 -1.14
C ILE A 238 31.59 24.43 -0.09
N ARG A 239 31.30 24.20 1.19
CA ARG A 239 32.11 24.69 2.32
C ARG A 239 32.94 23.54 2.87
N VAL A 240 34.24 23.59 2.62
CA VAL A 240 35.19 22.62 3.19
C VAL A 240 36.12 23.39 4.12
N GLU A 241 36.14 23.02 5.41
CA GLU A 241 36.98 23.66 6.45
C GLU A 241 36.84 25.20 6.51
N GLY A 242 35.61 25.71 6.34
CA GLY A 242 35.32 27.15 6.37
C GLY A 242 35.72 27.93 5.10
N LYS A 243 36.32 27.28 4.10
CA LYS A 243 36.61 27.87 2.79
C LYS A 243 35.49 27.56 1.80
N ILE A 244 35.09 28.58 1.03
CA ILE A 244 34.12 28.46 -0.04
C ILE A 244 34.84 28.01 -1.31
N GLN A 245 34.55 26.80 -1.78
CA GLN A 245 35.01 26.31 -3.07
C GLN A 245 33.86 26.40 -4.08
N VAL A 246 34.08 27.10 -5.18
CA VAL A 246 33.12 27.18 -6.29
C VAL A 246 33.26 25.93 -7.14
N LEU A 247 32.14 25.26 -7.40
CA LEU A 247 32.05 24.05 -8.19
C LEU A 247 31.33 24.32 -9.52
N GLU A 248 31.36 23.33 -10.40
CA GLU A 248 30.57 23.34 -11.63
C GLU A 248 29.08 23.18 -11.32
N ASP A 249 28.21 23.64 -12.23
CA ASP A 249 26.76 23.66 -12.00
C ASP A 249 26.17 22.24 -11.78
N SER A 250 26.79 21.20 -12.35
CA SER A 250 26.38 19.80 -12.19
C SER A 250 26.62 19.22 -10.80
N ALA A 251 27.43 19.88 -9.96
CA ALA A 251 27.72 19.41 -8.60
C ALA A 251 26.56 19.71 -7.63
N CYS A 252 25.67 20.63 -7.97
CA CYS A 252 24.49 20.94 -7.17
C CYS A 252 23.29 20.18 -7.74
N SER A 253 22.72 19.26 -6.96
CA SER A 253 21.58 18.42 -7.37
C SER A 253 20.27 19.20 -7.48
N GLU A 254 20.13 20.30 -6.75
CA GLU A 254 18.93 21.15 -6.78
C GLU A 254 18.80 21.94 -8.09
N GLU A 255 17.55 22.27 -8.47
CA GLU A 255 17.28 23.08 -9.66
C GLU A 255 17.96 24.44 -9.58
N LYS A 256 18.69 24.80 -10.64
CA LYS A 256 19.47 26.04 -10.70
C LYS A 256 18.55 27.27 -10.56
N PRO A 257 18.73 28.11 -9.52
CA PRO A 257 17.91 29.30 -9.35
C PRO A 257 18.02 30.26 -10.55
N GLN A 258 16.92 30.94 -10.89
CA GLN A 258 16.90 31.88 -12.01
C GLN A 258 17.98 32.94 -11.88
N PHE A 259 18.85 33.10 -12.87
CA PHE A 259 19.92 34.11 -12.87
C PHE A 259 19.51 35.40 -13.59
N GLU A 260 18.34 35.40 -14.22
CA GLU A 260 17.82 36.48 -15.06
C GLU A 260 16.32 36.69 -14.79
N LYS A 261 15.87 37.95 -14.67
CA LYS A 261 14.44 38.27 -14.49
C LYS A 261 14.06 39.59 -15.17
N PRO A 262 12.82 39.74 -15.67
CA PRO A 262 12.38 40.99 -16.28
C PRO A 262 12.28 42.12 -15.24
N CYS A 263 12.65 43.33 -15.66
CA CYS A 263 12.39 44.58 -14.93
C CYS A 263 11.61 45.54 -15.83
N LEU A 264 10.45 45.98 -15.36
CA LEU A 264 9.61 46.94 -16.06
C LEU A 264 9.85 48.32 -15.48
N LEU A 265 10.69 49.11 -16.15
CA LEU A 265 10.91 50.51 -15.78
C LEU A 265 9.88 51.41 -16.49
N ARG A 266 9.92 52.70 -16.18
CA ARG A 266 9.01 53.67 -16.79
C ARG A 266 9.14 53.67 -18.32
N PRO A 267 8.03 53.83 -19.07
CA PRO A 267 8.11 54.01 -20.52
C PRO A 267 9.03 55.16 -20.88
N CYS A 268 9.92 54.95 -21.86
CA CYS A 268 10.92 55.95 -22.26
C CYS A 268 10.29 57.23 -22.85
N GLU A 269 9.12 57.09 -23.47
CA GLU A 269 8.35 58.18 -24.08
C GLU A 269 7.70 59.10 -23.04
N GLY A 270 7.75 58.74 -21.75
CA GLY A 270 7.04 59.44 -20.69
C GLY A 270 5.55 59.12 -20.68
N VAL A 271 4.94 59.28 -19.52
CA VAL A 271 3.50 59.12 -19.30
C VAL A 271 3.00 60.24 -18.40
N ASP A 272 1.80 60.73 -18.66
CA ASP A 272 1.14 61.73 -17.82
C ASP A 272 -0.36 61.41 -17.64
N TRP A 273 -0.99 62.11 -16.69
CA TRP A 273 -2.41 61.95 -16.42
C TRP A 273 -3.25 62.62 -17.50
N VAL A 274 -4.05 61.84 -18.21
CA VAL A 274 -5.07 62.33 -19.12
C VAL A 274 -6.42 62.29 -18.42
N LEU A 275 -7.14 63.41 -18.49
CA LEU A 275 -8.37 63.66 -17.73
C LEU A 275 -9.58 63.58 -18.67
N SER A 276 -10.69 63.04 -18.17
CA SER A 276 -11.98 63.18 -18.84
C SER A 276 -12.55 64.58 -18.62
N ASP A 277 -13.59 64.89 -19.39
CA ASP A 277 -14.46 66.04 -19.11
C ASP A 277 -15.13 65.90 -17.74
N TRP A 278 -15.53 67.03 -17.18
CA TRP A 278 -16.31 67.09 -15.94
C TRP A 278 -17.73 66.59 -16.18
N SER A 279 -18.28 65.89 -15.20
CA SER A 279 -19.65 65.37 -15.25
C SER A 279 -20.32 65.49 -13.89
N GLY A 280 -21.62 65.81 -13.87
CA GLY A 280 -22.42 65.87 -12.65
C GLY A 280 -23.44 67.00 -12.61
N CYS A 281 -23.00 68.25 -12.72
CA CYS A 281 -23.87 69.42 -12.47
C CYS A 281 -24.69 69.86 -13.70
N GLU A 282 -24.45 69.27 -14.88
CA GLU A 282 -25.31 69.42 -16.05
C GLU A 282 -26.64 68.66 -15.79
N ASP A 283 -27.72 69.42 -15.62
CA ASP A 283 -29.14 69.00 -15.58
C ASP A 283 -29.68 68.25 -14.36
N LYS A 284 -28.86 67.96 -13.33
CA LYS A 284 -29.30 67.26 -12.11
C LYS A 284 -29.25 68.16 -10.87
N CYS A 285 -30.42 68.50 -10.31
CA CYS A 285 -30.46 69.25 -9.06
C CYS A 285 -30.09 68.39 -7.85
N GLY A 286 -29.46 69.01 -6.84
CA GLY A 286 -29.01 68.34 -5.62
C GLY A 286 -27.56 67.84 -5.63
N LEU A 287 -26.83 67.94 -6.76
CA LEU A 287 -25.40 67.65 -6.80
C LEU A 287 -24.59 68.91 -6.47
N THR A 288 -23.62 68.79 -5.56
CA THR A 288 -22.74 69.88 -5.11
C THR A 288 -21.35 69.82 -5.71
N TYR A 289 -20.98 68.69 -6.35
CA TYR A 289 -19.65 68.47 -6.93
C TYR A 289 -19.75 67.84 -8.32
N GLU A 290 -18.87 68.28 -9.23
CA GLU A 290 -18.56 67.58 -10.49
C GLU A 290 -17.42 66.60 -10.27
N THR A 291 -17.45 65.48 -10.99
CA THR A 291 -16.37 64.49 -10.99
C THR A 291 -15.85 64.25 -12.40
N ARG A 292 -14.55 63.96 -12.50
CA ARG A 292 -13.89 63.52 -13.74
C ARG A 292 -12.97 62.33 -13.45
N LYS A 293 -12.69 61.54 -14.47
CA LYS A 293 -11.78 60.39 -14.38
C LYS A 293 -10.39 60.78 -14.88
N ALA A 294 -9.36 60.19 -14.29
CA ALA A 294 -8.00 60.28 -14.81
C ALA A 294 -7.51 58.88 -15.19
N HIS A 295 -6.76 58.79 -16.27
CA HIS A 295 -6.04 57.58 -16.66
C HIS A 295 -4.63 57.94 -17.09
N CYS A 296 -3.69 57.03 -16.86
CA CYS A 296 -2.29 57.23 -17.22
C CYS A 296 -2.08 56.85 -18.69
N SER A 297 -1.54 57.76 -19.51
CA SER A 297 -1.24 57.45 -20.92
C SER A 297 0.01 58.18 -21.43
N ASN A 298 0.54 57.73 -22.56
CA ASN A 298 1.64 58.40 -23.27
C ASN A 298 1.11 59.37 -24.34
N GLN A 299 2.01 60.09 -25.03
CA GLN A 299 1.65 61.04 -26.11
C GLN A 299 0.94 60.38 -27.31
N MET A 300 1.06 59.06 -27.48
CA MET A 300 0.42 58.31 -28.56
C MET A 300 -0.96 57.77 -28.17
N GLY A 301 -1.48 58.11 -26.98
CA GLY A 301 -2.79 57.67 -26.49
C GLY A 301 -2.84 56.23 -25.96
N LYS A 302 -1.68 55.57 -25.79
CA LYS A 302 -1.60 54.22 -25.19
C LYS A 302 -1.80 54.33 -23.67
N VAL A 303 -2.77 53.60 -23.15
CA VAL A 303 -3.10 53.56 -21.72
C VAL A 303 -2.13 52.65 -20.97
N TYR A 304 -1.65 53.12 -19.83
CA TYR A 304 -0.76 52.41 -18.92
C TYR A 304 -1.41 52.28 -17.52
N PRO A 305 -0.98 51.32 -16.70
CA PRO A 305 -1.40 51.26 -15.30
C PRO A 305 -1.08 52.54 -14.55
N ASP A 306 -1.99 52.97 -13.67
CA ASP A 306 -1.90 54.22 -12.89
C ASP A 306 -0.58 54.41 -12.13
N ASN A 307 0.05 53.31 -11.70
CA ASN A 307 1.34 53.33 -11.00
C ASN A 307 2.52 53.81 -11.87
N ARG A 308 2.33 53.96 -13.18
CA ARG A 308 3.34 54.49 -14.10
C ARG A 308 3.40 56.01 -14.06
N CYS A 309 2.26 56.66 -13.86
CA CYS A 309 2.16 58.10 -13.68
C CYS A 309 2.53 58.49 -12.24
N HIS A 310 3.10 59.68 -12.08
CA HIS A 310 3.43 60.17 -10.74
C HIS A 310 2.17 60.53 -9.97
N ARG A 311 1.94 59.90 -8.81
CA ARG A 311 0.81 60.21 -7.94
C ARG A 311 0.75 61.68 -7.50
N TYR A 312 1.90 62.33 -7.32
CA TYR A 312 1.96 63.76 -6.95
C TYR A 312 1.52 64.71 -8.07
N ARG A 313 1.46 64.25 -9.32
CA ARG A 313 0.95 65.04 -10.46
C ARG A 313 -0.53 64.80 -10.73
N LEU A 314 -1.18 63.91 -9.97
CA LEU A 314 -2.60 63.61 -10.18
C LEU A 314 -3.43 64.86 -9.85
N PRO A 315 -4.12 65.46 -10.84
CA PRO A 315 -4.96 66.63 -10.62
C PRO A 315 -6.22 66.26 -9.82
N ASN A 316 -6.86 67.25 -9.20
CA ASN A 316 -8.12 67.03 -8.50
C ASN A 316 -9.18 66.46 -9.45
N LEU A 317 -9.84 65.40 -9.00
CA LEU A 317 -10.90 64.68 -9.73
C LEU A 317 -12.30 65.13 -9.31
N ILE A 318 -12.38 66.02 -8.32
CA ILE A 318 -13.62 66.54 -7.73
C ILE A 318 -13.48 68.07 -7.66
N ARG A 319 -14.54 68.79 -8.05
CA ARG A 319 -14.65 70.26 -7.96
C ARG A 319 -16.08 70.65 -7.61
N GLU A 320 -16.26 71.75 -6.90
CA GLU A 320 -17.59 72.32 -6.58
C GLU A 320 -18.28 72.89 -7.83
N CYS A 321 -19.61 72.76 -7.94
CA CYS A 321 -20.36 73.36 -9.05
C CYS A 321 -20.30 74.91 -8.95
N GLU A 322 -20.12 75.60 -10.09
CA GLU A 322 -20.14 77.07 -10.14
C GLU A 322 -21.56 77.67 -10.00
N ASN A 323 -22.61 76.89 -10.28
CA ASN A 323 -24.02 77.28 -10.13
C ASN A 323 -24.81 76.20 -9.38
N GLN A 324 -25.10 76.44 -8.10
CA GLN A 324 -26.05 75.63 -7.33
C GLN A 324 -27.47 75.93 -7.78
N VAL A 325 -28.06 75.04 -8.57
CA VAL A 325 -29.50 75.08 -8.85
C VAL A 325 -30.23 74.53 -7.61
N SER A 326 -30.76 75.44 -6.78
CA SER A 326 -31.59 75.10 -5.62
C SER A 326 -32.94 74.55 -6.10
N CYS A 327 -33.20 73.27 -5.84
CA CYS A 327 -34.53 72.70 -6.04
C CYS A 327 -35.44 73.10 -4.87
N GLU A 328 -36.46 73.92 -5.13
CA GLU A 328 -37.43 74.41 -4.10
C GLU A 328 -38.28 73.27 -3.51
N TYR A 329 -38.50 72.22 -4.30
CA TYR A 329 -39.25 71.02 -3.93
C TYR A 329 -38.51 69.76 -4.43
N GLU A 330 -38.41 68.76 -3.57
CA GLU A 330 -37.73 67.49 -3.86
C GLU A 330 -38.57 66.29 -3.39
N TRP A 331 -38.37 65.14 -4.03
CA TRP A 331 -38.95 63.90 -3.53
C TRP A 331 -38.16 63.43 -2.32
N PHE A 332 -38.86 63.04 -1.26
CA PHE A 332 -38.27 62.42 -0.07
C PHE A 332 -38.76 60.98 0.01
N ALA A 333 -37.86 60.07 0.38
CA ALA A 333 -38.17 58.66 0.58
C ALA A 333 -37.75 58.21 1.98
N SER A 334 -38.60 57.44 2.66
CA SER A 334 -38.23 56.77 3.90
C SER A 334 -37.28 55.61 3.63
N GLN A 335 -36.68 55.07 4.69
CA GLN A 335 -36.07 53.74 4.65
C GLN A 335 -37.08 52.68 4.18
N TRP A 336 -36.57 51.64 3.54
CA TRP A 336 -37.37 50.49 3.13
C TRP A 336 -37.89 49.72 4.36
N SER A 337 -39.10 49.16 4.23
CA SER A 337 -39.62 48.20 5.19
C SER A 337 -38.76 46.94 5.21
N GLU A 338 -38.94 46.11 6.24
CA GLU A 338 -38.46 44.73 6.18
C GLU A 338 -39.06 44.01 4.95
N CYS A 339 -38.31 43.03 4.42
CA CYS A 339 -38.77 42.26 3.28
C CYS A 339 -40.02 41.47 3.69
N SER A 340 -41.06 41.49 2.86
CA SER A 340 -42.30 40.75 3.14
C SER A 340 -42.10 39.24 3.28
N ALA A 341 -41.03 38.71 2.69
CA ALA A 341 -40.66 37.31 2.77
C ALA A 341 -39.42 37.14 3.68
N LYS A 342 -39.49 36.18 4.62
CA LYS A 342 -38.37 35.83 5.50
C LYS A 342 -37.29 35.02 4.77
N CYS A 343 -37.70 34.18 3.82
CA CYS A 343 -36.86 33.42 2.91
C CYS A 343 -37.45 33.53 1.48
N GLY A 344 -36.62 33.43 0.43
CA GLY A 344 -37.06 33.55 -0.97
C GLY A 344 -37.38 34.99 -1.40
N ASN A 345 -38.10 35.15 -2.53
CA ASN A 345 -38.41 36.48 -3.08
C ASN A 345 -39.59 37.13 -2.35
N GLY A 346 -39.43 38.41 -1.99
CA GLY A 346 -40.45 39.24 -1.36
C GLY A 346 -40.45 40.67 -1.91
N ILE A 347 -41.27 41.52 -1.31
CA ILE A 347 -41.40 42.93 -1.65
C ILE A 347 -41.17 43.77 -0.41
N GLN A 348 -40.42 44.85 -0.55
CA GLN A 348 -40.27 45.89 0.48
C GLN A 348 -40.95 47.17 0.00
N THR A 349 -41.55 47.90 0.93
CA THR A 349 -42.27 49.15 0.67
C THR A 349 -41.58 50.31 1.37
N ARG A 350 -41.64 51.51 0.79
CA ARG A 350 -41.21 52.75 1.47
C ARG A 350 -42.17 53.88 1.18
N LYS A 351 -42.25 54.86 2.09
CA LYS A 351 -43.06 56.06 1.88
C LYS A 351 -42.28 57.05 1.02
N VAL A 352 -42.86 57.46 -0.10
CA VAL A 352 -42.31 58.49 -0.99
C VAL A 352 -43.29 59.65 -1.05
N PHE A 353 -42.81 60.88 -0.85
CA PHE A 353 -43.65 62.07 -0.92
C PHE A 353 -42.85 63.30 -1.38
N CYS A 354 -43.51 64.21 -2.08
CA CYS A 354 -42.91 65.49 -2.47
C CYS A 354 -42.90 66.43 -1.25
N GLY A 355 -41.77 67.08 -1.00
CA GLY A 355 -41.60 67.96 0.15
C GLY A 355 -40.66 69.12 -0.11
N THR A 356 -40.63 70.05 0.84
CA THR A 356 -39.60 71.10 0.91
C THR A 356 -38.90 71.03 2.27
N PHE A 357 -37.63 71.39 2.31
CA PHE A 357 -36.79 71.28 3.48
C PHE A 357 -36.41 72.67 3.99
N ASP A 358 -37.01 73.09 5.10
CA ASP A 358 -36.78 74.40 5.72
C ASP A 358 -35.56 74.39 6.68
N GLY A 359 -34.60 73.48 6.48
CA GLY A 359 -33.39 73.36 7.31
C GLY A 359 -33.54 72.54 8.60
N GLU A 360 -34.74 72.43 9.15
CA GLU A 360 -35.00 71.69 10.41
C GLU A 360 -36.03 70.54 10.24
N THR A 361 -37.02 70.70 9.36
CA THR A 361 -38.04 69.67 9.10
C THR A 361 -38.44 69.62 7.62
N VAL A 362 -38.81 68.43 7.13
CA VAL A 362 -39.36 68.23 5.78
C VAL A 362 -40.88 68.43 5.83
N LYS A 363 -41.40 69.41 5.09
CA LYS A 363 -42.85 69.64 4.96
C LYS A 363 -43.37 68.98 3.69
N LYS A 364 -44.38 68.12 3.81
CA LYS A 364 -45.04 67.50 2.66
C LYS A 364 -45.82 68.55 1.87
N VAL A 365 -45.57 68.62 0.56
CA VAL A 365 -46.31 69.46 -0.39
C VAL A 365 -47.06 68.58 -1.39
N SER A 366 -47.80 69.19 -2.32
CA SER A 366 -48.49 68.47 -3.38
C SER A 366 -47.49 67.83 -4.35
N ASP A 367 -47.72 66.56 -4.71
CA ASP A 367 -46.86 65.78 -5.62
C ASP A 367 -46.61 66.48 -6.97
N GLY A 368 -47.57 67.28 -7.47
CA GLY A 368 -47.41 68.05 -8.71
C GLY A 368 -46.39 69.20 -8.67
N LYS A 369 -45.81 69.50 -7.50
CA LYS A 369 -44.72 70.48 -7.34
C LYS A 369 -43.34 69.86 -7.60
N CYS A 370 -43.23 68.53 -7.52
CA CYS A 370 -42.01 67.79 -7.85
C CYS A 370 -42.11 67.23 -9.28
N LYS A 371 -40.98 67.10 -9.97
CA LYS A 371 -40.94 66.44 -11.28
C LYS A 371 -41.14 64.93 -11.12
N GLU A 372 -42.10 64.33 -11.83
CA GLU A 372 -42.41 62.89 -11.72
C GLU A 372 -41.20 62.01 -12.12
N GLU A 373 -40.35 62.47 -13.03
CA GLU A 373 -39.10 61.79 -13.46
C GLU A 373 -38.13 61.51 -12.30
N ASN A 374 -38.19 62.33 -11.24
CA ASN A 374 -37.31 62.21 -10.08
C ASN A 374 -37.98 61.48 -8.91
N LYS A 375 -39.17 60.90 -9.11
CA LYS A 375 -39.92 60.23 -8.06
C LYS A 375 -39.30 58.89 -7.74
N TYR A 376 -38.99 58.71 -6.46
CA TYR A 376 -38.46 57.44 -5.96
C TYR A 376 -39.50 56.33 -6.05
N GLU A 377 -39.05 55.11 -6.37
CA GLU A 377 -39.92 53.92 -6.37
C GLU A 377 -40.44 53.61 -4.96
N GLY A 378 -41.75 53.38 -4.81
CA GLY A 378 -42.36 53.04 -3.52
C GLY A 378 -42.33 51.54 -3.17
N LEU A 379 -42.05 50.71 -4.16
CA LEU A 379 -42.00 49.24 -4.08
C LEU A 379 -40.67 48.77 -4.65
N ASN A 380 -40.05 47.78 -4.02
CA ASN A 380 -38.88 47.12 -4.58
C ASN A 380 -38.93 45.63 -4.27
N ASN A 381 -38.38 44.82 -5.17
CA ASN A 381 -38.19 43.41 -4.92
C ASN A 381 -37.05 43.24 -3.90
N CYS A 382 -37.18 42.26 -3.02
CA CYS A 382 -36.17 41.89 -2.05
C CYS A 382 -36.09 40.36 -1.93
N THR A 383 -35.01 39.87 -1.37
CA THR A 383 -34.86 38.45 -1.03
C THR A 383 -34.75 38.34 0.48
N GLY A 384 -35.52 37.44 1.08
CA GLY A 384 -35.50 37.14 2.50
C GLY A 384 -34.12 36.67 2.95
N LYS A 385 -33.73 37.04 4.18
CA LYS A 385 -32.38 36.78 4.72
C LYS A 385 -32.17 35.33 5.17
N GLU A 386 -33.22 34.54 5.33
CA GLU A 386 -33.15 33.13 5.75
C GLU A 386 -33.07 32.21 4.52
N GLU A 387 -32.23 31.17 4.61
CA GLU A 387 -32.16 30.11 3.61
C GLU A 387 -33.42 29.22 3.68
N CYS A 388 -34.09 28.99 2.55
CA CYS A 388 -35.28 28.14 2.49
C CYS A 388 -34.89 26.68 2.79
N SER A 389 -35.20 26.17 3.98
CA SER A 389 -35.02 24.75 4.32
C SER A 389 -36.06 23.87 3.63
N GLY A 390 -35.63 22.76 2.99
CA GLY A 390 -36.53 21.82 2.33
C GLY A 390 -37.34 20.94 3.27
N GLN A 391 -38.47 20.41 2.77
CA GLN A 391 -39.35 19.48 3.48
C GLN A 391 -39.35 18.09 2.83
N TRP A 392 -39.39 17.04 3.66
CA TRP A 392 -39.50 15.65 3.20
C TRP A 392 -40.93 15.29 2.82
N TYR A 393 -41.08 14.68 1.64
CA TYR A 393 -42.33 14.08 1.20
C TYR A 393 -42.11 12.60 0.88
N SER A 394 -43.05 11.76 1.33
CA SER A 394 -43.02 10.32 1.07
C SER A 394 -44.15 9.93 0.12
N ALA A 395 -43.82 9.16 -0.91
CA ALA A 395 -44.80 8.55 -1.80
C ALA A 395 -45.61 7.44 -1.09
N PRO A 396 -46.76 7.02 -1.64
CA PRO A 396 -47.48 5.84 -1.16
C PRO A 396 -46.60 4.57 -1.20
N TRP A 397 -46.88 3.62 -0.30
CA TRP A 397 -46.19 2.34 -0.24
C TRP A 397 -46.44 1.49 -1.49
N SER A 398 -45.42 0.75 -1.92
CA SER A 398 -45.55 -0.31 -2.92
C SER A 398 -46.41 -1.46 -2.40
N SER A 399 -46.93 -2.29 -3.30
CA SER A 399 -47.48 -3.60 -2.94
C SER A 399 -46.44 -4.43 -2.18
N CYS A 400 -46.89 -5.24 -1.22
CA CYS A 400 -46.00 -6.08 -0.41
C CYS A 400 -45.37 -7.19 -1.27
N SER A 401 -44.06 -7.42 -1.11
CA SER A 401 -43.33 -8.42 -1.91
C SER A 401 -43.79 -9.86 -1.69
N LYS A 402 -44.43 -10.16 -0.55
CA LYS A 402 -45.02 -11.48 -0.26
C LYS A 402 -46.43 -11.32 0.26
N THR A 403 -47.30 -12.26 -0.08
CA THR A 403 -48.71 -12.27 0.36
C THR A 403 -48.88 -12.77 1.79
N CYS A 404 -47.96 -13.59 2.30
CA CYS A 404 -47.91 -14.06 3.69
C CYS A 404 -46.48 -14.50 4.08
N GLY A 405 -46.21 -14.69 5.36
CA GLY A 405 -44.92 -15.17 5.87
C GLY A 405 -43.81 -14.12 5.95
N GLY A 406 -44.16 -12.83 5.89
CA GLY A 406 -43.24 -11.69 6.00
C GLY A 406 -42.63 -11.27 4.66
N GLY A 407 -43.08 -10.13 4.15
CA GLY A 407 -42.56 -9.42 2.98
C GLY A 407 -42.10 -8.00 3.32
N LEU A 408 -41.64 -7.27 2.31
CA LEU A 408 -41.22 -5.87 2.42
C LEU A 408 -42.04 -5.01 1.45
N MET A 409 -42.41 -3.82 1.90
CA MET A 409 -42.94 -2.75 1.06
C MET A 409 -41.97 -1.58 1.06
N THR A 410 -41.86 -0.90 -0.07
CA THR A 410 -40.92 0.21 -0.27
C THR A 410 -41.65 1.46 -0.75
N ARG A 411 -41.13 2.66 -0.44
CA ARG A 411 -41.65 3.94 -0.93
C ARG A 411 -40.50 4.89 -1.27
N LYS A 412 -40.74 5.80 -2.22
CA LYS A 412 -39.80 6.87 -2.54
C LYS A 412 -39.95 8.02 -1.56
N VAL A 413 -38.82 8.53 -1.06
CA VAL A 413 -38.75 9.70 -0.17
C VAL A 413 -37.96 10.78 -0.89
N LEU A 414 -38.54 11.96 -1.06
CA LEU A 414 -38.01 13.04 -1.87
C LEU A 414 -37.96 14.34 -1.05
N CYS A 415 -36.89 15.12 -1.22
CA CYS A 415 -36.73 16.44 -0.62
C CYS A 415 -37.30 17.51 -1.57
N PHE A 416 -38.15 18.39 -1.07
CA PHE A 416 -38.76 19.48 -1.85
C PHE A 416 -38.43 20.86 -1.28
N ILE A 417 -38.08 21.79 -2.17
CA ILE A 417 -38.05 23.24 -1.92
C ILE A 417 -38.89 23.90 -3.02
N GLU A 418 -39.87 24.72 -2.64
CA GLU A 418 -40.74 25.45 -3.58
C GLU A 418 -41.30 24.58 -4.73
N ASN A 419 -41.84 23.40 -4.39
CA ASN A 419 -42.43 22.43 -5.34
C ASN A 419 -41.45 21.80 -6.36
N LYS A 420 -40.14 21.94 -6.17
CA LYS A 420 -39.11 21.23 -6.95
C LYS A 420 -38.42 20.18 -6.11
N THR A 421 -38.20 19.00 -6.70
CA THR A 421 -37.34 17.97 -6.10
C THR A 421 -35.91 18.47 -6.11
N VAL A 422 -35.30 18.59 -4.92
CA VAL A 422 -33.92 19.02 -4.73
C VAL A 422 -33.09 17.88 -4.15
N ASP A 423 -31.77 18.06 -4.11
CA ASP A 423 -30.85 17.09 -3.52
C ASP A 423 -31.19 16.82 -2.05
N VAL A 424 -30.94 15.57 -1.62
CA VAL A 424 -31.20 15.04 -0.27
C VAL A 424 -30.54 15.91 0.81
N ARG A 425 -29.41 16.55 0.52
CA ARG A 425 -28.66 17.42 1.47
C ARG A 425 -29.41 18.71 1.85
N ASN A 426 -30.42 19.10 1.08
CA ASN A 426 -31.16 20.35 1.28
C ASN A 426 -32.36 20.19 2.24
N CYS A 427 -32.60 18.97 2.73
CA CYS A 427 -33.55 18.66 3.78
C CYS A 427 -32.82 18.09 5.00
N ASP A 428 -33.37 18.30 6.20
CA ASP A 428 -32.78 17.82 7.44
C ASP A 428 -32.73 16.28 7.49
N PRO A 429 -31.53 15.65 7.52
CA PRO A 429 -31.39 14.18 7.53
C PRO A 429 -32.02 13.50 8.76
N SER A 430 -32.20 14.23 9.87
CA SER A 430 -32.80 13.67 11.09
C SER A 430 -34.31 13.44 10.95
N LEU A 431 -34.95 14.13 10.01
CA LEU A 431 -36.39 14.06 9.76
C LEU A 431 -36.73 13.16 8.56
N THR A 432 -35.75 12.45 7.99
CA THR A 432 -35.98 11.62 6.80
C THR A 432 -36.91 10.43 7.14
N PRO A 433 -38.09 10.32 6.47
CA PRO A 433 -38.96 9.18 6.64
C PRO A 433 -38.29 7.89 6.15
N PHE A 434 -38.56 6.75 6.80
CA PHE A 434 -38.06 5.45 6.35
C PHE A 434 -38.68 5.05 5.01
N SER A 435 -37.89 4.43 4.14
CA SER A 435 -38.27 4.04 2.78
C SER A 435 -38.66 2.57 2.63
N THR A 436 -38.51 1.76 3.68
CA THR A 436 -38.77 0.31 3.67
C THR A 436 -39.44 -0.12 4.96
N GLU A 437 -40.48 -0.95 4.88
CA GLU A 437 -41.21 -1.47 6.04
C GLU A 437 -41.62 -2.93 5.83
N SER A 438 -41.68 -3.70 6.92
CA SER A 438 -42.15 -5.10 6.88
C SER A 438 -43.67 -5.17 6.78
N CYS A 439 -44.17 -6.04 5.91
CA CYS A 439 -45.59 -6.23 5.63
C CYS A 439 -45.96 -7.71 5.58
N ASN A 440 -47.24 -8.03 5.80
CA ASN A 440 -47.79 -9.40 5.73
C ASN A 440 -47.05 -10.43 6.62
N ASN A 441 -46.77 -10.06 7.88
CA ASN A 441 -46.06 -10.90 8.87
C ASN A 441 -46.89 -12.07 9.43
N GLN A 442 -48.09 -12.29 8.91
CA GLN A 442 -48.96 -13.39 9.30
C GLN A 442 -48.46 -14.74 8.73
N GLN A 443 -48.57 -15.80 9.52
CA GLN A 443 -48.25 -17.17 9.09
C GLN A 443 -49.17 -17.61 7.95
N CYS A 444 -48.60 -18.19 6.89
CA CYS A 444 -49.37 -18.72 5.77
C CYS A 444 -50.19 -19.95 6.20
N SER A 445 -51.48 -19.98 5.85
CA SER A 445 -52.38 -21.11 6.09
C SER A 445 -52.08 -22.29 5.16
N ARG A 446 -52.33 -23.53 5.62
CA ARG A 446 -51.85 -24.79 5.01
C ARG A 446 -52.47 -25.18 3.65
N ASP A 447 -53.30 -24.33 3.05
CA ASP A 447 -53.92 -24.54 1.72
C ASP A 447 -53.50 -23.51 0.66
N GLN A 448 -52.39 -22.80 0.86
CA GLN A 448 -51.71 -22.05 -0.20
C GLN A 448 -50.40 -22.76 -0.56
N ILE A 449 -50.48 -23.68 -1.52
CA ILE A 449 -49.31 -24.21 -2.21
C ILE A 449 -48.71 -23.04 -3.01
N LEU A 450 -47.51 -22.62 -2.64
CA LEU A 450 -46.62 -21.83 -3.48
C LEU A 450 -46.28 -22.66 -4.73
N PRO A 451 -46.52 -22.17 -5.96
CA PRO A 451 -45.88 -22.72 -7.14
C PRO A 451 -44.37 -22.50 -6.99
N LEU A 452 -43.62 -23.60 -6.99
CA LEU A 452 -42.18 -23.56 -7.25
C LEU A 452 -42.01 -23.30 -8.76
N GLU A 453 -41.58 -22.10 -9.10
CA GLU A 453 -40.93 -21.80 -10.38
C GLU A 453 -39.50 -21.31 -10.10
N PRO A 454 -38.55 -21.61 -11.00
CA PRO A 454 -37.16 -21.91 -10.65
C PRO A 454 -36.35 -20.67 -10.28
N ALA A 455 -35.33 -20.91 -9.45
CA ALA A 455 -34.25 -19.98 -9.19
C ALA A 455 -33.60 -19.55 -10.52
N THR A 456 -33.74 -18.27 -10.86
CA THR A 456 -32.75 -17.58 -11.69
C THR A 456 -31.77 -16.94 -10.74
N VAL A 457 -30.63 -17.60 -10.59
CA VAL A 457 -29.41 -16.98 -10.08
C VAL A 457 -29.02 -15.95 -11.14
N VAL A 458 -29.21 -14.68 -10.85
CA VAL A 458 -28.44 -13.62 -11.51
C VAL A 458 -27.53 -13.08 -10.42
N SER A 459 -26.24 -13.25 -10.68
CA SER A 459 -25.09 -12.90 -9.87
C SER A 459 -25.16 -11.45 -9.38
N GLU A 460 -24.80 -11.28 -8.11
CA GLU A 460 -24.17 -10.05 -7.65
C GLU A 460 -22.81 -9.98 -8.33
N GLU A 461 -22.70 -9.17 -9.38
CA GLU A 461 -21.43 -8.55 -9.74
C GLU A 461 -21.56 -7.08 -9.34
N GLU A 462 -20.90 -6.76 -8.23
CA GLU A 462 -20.41 -5.41 -7.97
C GLU A 462 -19.52 -5.02 -9.15
N GLU A 463 -20.01 -4.13 -10.01
CA GLU A 463 -19.12 -3.33 -10.85
C GLU A 463 -19.17 -1.89 -10.37
N CYS A 464 -18.12 -1.54 -9.63
CA CYS A 464 -17.58 -0.21 -9.53
C CYS A 464 -17.32 0.29 -10.95
N ILE A 465 -18.08 1.28 -11.43
CA ILE A 465 -17.69 2.01 -12.62
C ILE A 465 -16.62 3.02 -12.18
N GLU A 466 -15.37 2.68 -12.51
CA GLU A 466 -14.25 3.60 -12.50
C GLU A 466 -14.51 4.75 -13.49
N GLU A 467 -13.99 5.91 -13.10
CA GLU A 467 -13.82 7.07 -13.97
C GLU A 467 -12.92 6.67 -15.14
N ASP A 468 -13.43 6.81 -16.36
CA ASP A 468 -12.54 6.96 -17.52
C ASP A 468 -12.90 8.23 -18.27
N GLU A 469 -11.94 9.15 -18.21
CA GLU A 469 -11.85 10.31 -19.07
C GLU A 469 -11.63 9.90 -20.53
N THR A 470 -11.99 10.84 -21.40
CA THR A 470 -11.62 10.94 -22.83
C THR A 470 -12.46 10.04 -23.76
N SER A 471 -13.01 10.51 -24.88
CA SER A 471 -12.49 11.48 -25.82
C SER A 471 -13.54 11.88 -26.88
N PHE A 472 -13.30 13.06 -27.43
CA PHE A 472 -13.56 13.49 -28.81
C PHE A 472 -14.97 13.85 -29.30
N ILE A 473 -15.05 15.16 -29.58
CA ILE A 473 -16.08 15.92 -30.29
C ILE A 473 -16.10 15.53 -31.77
N VAL A 474 -17.28 15.24 -32.31
CA VAL A 474 -17.63 15.58 -33.69
C VAL A 474 -19.04 16.16 -33.68
N MET A 475 -19.14 17.49 -33.83
CA MET A 475 -20.40 18.15 -34.18
C MET A 475 -20.49 18.20 -35.71
N ASP A 476 -21.51 17.56 -36.27
CA ASP A 476 -21.97 17.83 -37.63
C ASP A 476 -23.20 18.72 -37.54
N THR A 477 -23.07 19.96 -37.99
CA THR A 477 -24.13 20.97 -38.02
C THR A 477 -24.59 21.17 -39.44
N THR A 478 -25.85 20.85 -39.72
CA THR A 478 -26.58 21.35 -40.89
C THR A 478 -27.84 22.07 -40.42
N LEU A 479 -27.94 23.37 -40.73
CA LEU A 479 -28.98 23.95 -41.58
C LEU A 479 -29.06 25.47 -41.44
N GLY A 480 -28.92 26.13 -42.59
CA GLY A 480 -29.85 27.17 -43.02
C GLY A 480 -29.48 28.61 -42.72
N LEU A 481 -28.94 29.31 -43.73
CA LEU A 481 -29.22 30.74 -43.93
C LEU A 481 -29.28 31.07 -45.42
N GLY A 482 -30.34 31.80 -45.78
CA GLY A 482 -30.60 32.31 -47.12
C GLY A 482 -29.93 33.67 -47.39
N GLU A 483 -29.77 33.89 -48.70
CA GLU A 483 -29.69 35.14 -49.47
C GLU A 483 -29.02 36.39 -48.87
N MET A 484 -27.96 36.87 -49.53
CA MET A 484 -28.02 38.10 -50.36
C MET A 484 -26.66 38.50 -51.00
N LEU A 485 -26.73 38.77 -52.32
CA LEU A 485 -26.06 39.85 -53.09
C LEU A 485 -24.56 39.73 -53.53
N TRP A 486 -24.41 39.59 -54.86
CA TRP A 486 -23.44 40.15 -55.84
C TRP A 486 -21.95 40.36 -55.51
N THR A 487 -21.02 39.79 -56.31
CA THR A 487 -20.39 40.38 -57.53
C THR A 487 -19.19 39.54 -58.01
N GLN A 488 -18.85 39.71 -59.29
CA GLN A 488 -17.85 39.02 -60.11
C GLN A 488 -16.38 39.24 -59.68
N HIS A 489 -15.49 38.25 -59.84
CA HIS A 489 -14.47 38.21 -60.92
C HIS A 489 -13.47 37.03 -60.81
N GLN A 490 -12.99 36.67 -62.00
CA GLN A 490 -11.99 35.71 -62.48
C GLN A 490 -10.64 35.54 -61.74
N GLY A 491 -10.03 34.37 -61.97
CA GLY A 491 -8.57 34.12 -62.00
C GLY A 491 -8.18 32.88 -61.16
N SER A 492 -8.01 31.66 -61.70
CA SER A 492 -6.92 31.10 -62.54
C SER A 492 -5.53 31.06 -61.88
N GLU A 493 -4.90 29.87 -61.99
CA GLU A 493 -3.48 29.48 -61.76
C GLU A 493 -3.18 28.85 -60.38
N LYS A 494 -2.92 27.52 -60.30
CA LYS A 494 -1.61 26.84 -60.51
C LYS A 494 -0.52 27.49 -59.63
N TRP A 495 0.01 26.86 -58.58
CA TRP A 495 0.75 25.59 -58.50
C TRP A 495 0.82 25.09 -57.06
#